data_AF-A0A1C6JVS3-F1
#
_entry.id   AF-A0A1C6JVS3-F1
#
_cell.length_a   1.000
_cell.length_b   1.000
_cell.length_c   1.000
_cell.angle_alpha   90.00
_cell.angle_beta   90.00
_cell.angle_gamma   90.00
#
_symmetry.space_group_name_H-M   'P 1'
#
loop_
_entity.id
_entity.type
_entity.pdbx_description
1 polymer ?
#
loop_
_entity_poly.entity_id
_entity_poly.type
_entity_poly.pdbx_seq_one_letter_code
_entity_poly.pdbx_strand_id
1 'polypeptide(L)'
;MELEALRKDMVAAMKAKDKVTKDAVSSLISAVKKVAIDEGCRDDISGELVDRVILKELKSVKEQIDTCPESRQDLKDEYQARYDVIAKYAPKLMDASEIKAYLTEKHADLIASGNKGQIMKTIMPELKGKADGKVINQVVAELCK
;
A
#
# COMPACT_ATOMS: atom_id res chain seq x y z
N MET A 1 -6.11 -1.68 -9.17
CA MET A 1 -5.79 -3.00 -9.76
C MET A 1 -7.01 -3.90 -9.64
N GLU A 2 -7.29 -4.78 -10.61
CA GLU A 2 -8.46 -5.68 -10.51
C GLU A 2 -8.13 -7.01 -9.83
N LEU A 3 -9.08 -7.56 -9.06
CA LEU A 3 -8.91 -8.84 -8.36
C LEU A 3 -8.68 -10.02 -9.33
N GLU A 4 -9.22 -9.94 -10.55
CA GLU A 4 -9.02 -10.94 -11.59
C GLU A 4 -7.56 -11.03 -12.06
N ALA A 5 -6.84 -9.90 -12.07
CA ALA A 5 -5.41 -9.87 -12.42
C ALA A 5 -4.60 -10.70 -11.42
N LEU A 6 -4.84 -10.51 -10.12
CA LEU A 6 -4.21 -11.30 -9.06
C LEU A 6 -4.51 -12.80 -9.22
N ARG A 7 -5.75 -13.18 -9.57
CA ARG A 7 -6.10 -14.59 -9.81
C ARG A 7 -5.34 -15.18 -10.98
N LYS A 8 -5.19 -14.42 -12.07
CA LYS A 8 -4.44 -14.84 -13.25
C LYS A 8 -2.97 -15.07 -12.92
N ASP A 9 -2.37 -14.15 -12.15
CA ASP A 9 -0.97 -14.25 -11.74
C ASP A 9 -0.73 -15.38 -10.74
N MET A 10 -1.70 -15.66 -9.86
CA MET A 10 -1.66 -16.85 -8.99
C MET A 10 -1.59 -18.15 -9.82
N VAL A 11 -2.38 -18.25 -10.89
CA VAL A 11 -2.35 -19.42 -11.80
C VAL A 11 -1.04 -19.48 -12.58
N ALA A 12 -0.52 -18.34 -13.01
CA ALA A 12 0.80 -18.28 -13.66
C ALA A 12 1.91 -18.75 -12.72
N ALA A 13 1.91 -18.30 -11.46
CA ALA A 13 2.86 -18.73 -10.43
C ALA A 13 2.76 -20.25 -10.16
N MET A 14 1.55 -20.81 -10.12
CA MET A 14 1.37 -22.27 -10.00
C MET A 14 2.01 -23.04 -11.17
N LYS A 15 1.82 -22.56 -12.42
CA LYS A 15 2.43 -23.19 -13.61
C LYS A 15 3.95 -23.07 -13.60
N ALA A 16 4.47 -21.93 -13.13
CA ALA A 16 5.89 -21.68 -12.98
C ALA A 16 6.53 -22.40 -11.78
N LYS A 17 5.73 -23.08 -10.94
CA LYS A 17 6.16 -23.67 -9.65
C LYS A 17 6.78 -22.65 -8.70
N ASP A 18 6.42 -21.38 -8.83
CA ASP A 18 6.82 -20.31 -7.94
C ASP A 18 5.92 -20.32 -6.70
N LYS A 19 6.37 -21.08 -5.68
CA LYS A 19 5.64 -21.25 -4.43
C LYS A 19 5.48 -19.92 -3.67
N VAL A 20 6.53 -19.09 -3.65
CA VAL A 20 6.54 -17.82 -2.91
C VAL A 20 5.51 -16.87 -3.50
N THR A 21 5.53 -16.67 -4.82
CA THR A 21 4.55 -15.81 -5.48
C THR A 21 3.14 -16.34 -5.33
N LYS A 22 2.94 -17.65 -5.49
CA LYS A 22 1.62 -18.27 -5.31
C LYS A 22 1.07 -18.03 -3.91
N ASP A 23 1.86 -18.28 -2.87
CA ASP A 23 1.40 -18.19 -1.48
C ASP A 23 1.13 -16.72 -1.07
N ALA A 24 1.98 -15.79 -1.52
CA ALA A 24 1.78 -14.35 -1.32
C ALA A 24 0.51 -13.84 -2.02
N VAL A 25 0.33 -14.15 -3.31
CA VAL A 25 -0.84 -13.71 -4.10
C VAL A 25 -2.13 -14.36 -3.61
N SER A 26 -2.09 -15.64 -3.21
CA SER A 26 -3.24 -16.34 -2.64
C SER A 26 -3.68 -15.72 -1.31
N SER A 27 -2.72 -15.36 -0.45
CA SER A 27 -2.99 -14.67 0.81
C SER A 27 -3.61 -13.29 0.56
N LEU A 28 -3.09 -12.56 -0.42
CA LEU A 28 -3.59 -11.25 -0.82
C LEU A 28 -5.04 -11.31 -1.34
N ILE A 29 -5.36 -12.26 -2.23
CA ILE A 29 -6.73 -12.48 -2.72
C ILE A 29 -7.68 -12.78 -1.56
N SER A 30 -7.22 -13.56 -0.57
CA SER A 30 -8.02 -13.91 0.60
C SER A 30 -8.28 -12.69 1.49
N ALA A 31 -7.26 -11.83 1.70
CA ALA A 31 -7.40 -10.57 2.42
C ALA A 31 -8.39 -9.63 1.72
N VAL A 32 -8.32 -9.51 0.39
CA VAL A 32 -9.26 -8.68 -0.40
C VAL A 32 -10.69 -9.17 -0.21
N LYS A 33 -10.92 -10.48 -0.39
CA LYS A 33 -12.26 -11.06 -0.21
C LYS A 33 -12.80 -10.86 1.20
N LYS A 34 -11.94 -10.98 2.22
CA LYS A 34 -12.33 -10.76 3.62
C LYS A 34 -12.80 -9.31 3.81
N VAL A 35 -12.01 -8.34 3.38
CA VAL A 35 -12.38 -6.91 3.48
C VAL A 35 -13.65 -6.60 2.69
N ALA A 36 -13.83 -7.20 1.52
CA ALA A 36 -15.06 -7.03 0.74
C ALA A 36 -16.29 -7.61 1.45
N ILE A 37 -16.17 -8.73 2.15
CA ILE A 37 -17.24 -9.29 2.99
C ILE A 37 -17.53 -8.35 4.17
N ASP A 38 -16.48 -7.91 4.86
CA ASP A 38 -16.61 -7.02 6.03
C ASP A 38 -17.26 -5.67 5.65
N GLU A 39 -17.03 -5.18 4.43
CA GLU A 39 -17.62 -3.94 3.89
C GLU A 39 -18.92 -4.16 3.10
N GLY A 40 -19.42 -5.40 3.01
CA GLY A 40 -20.69 -5.70 2.34
C GLY A 40 -20.67 -5.57 0.81
N CYS A 41 -19.49 -5.52 0.19
CA CYS A 41 -19.28 -5.41 -1.26
C CYS A 41 -18.68 -6.68 -1.88
N ARG A 42 -18.98 -7.86 -1.30
CA ARG A 42 -18.47 -9.16 -1.74
C ARG A 42 -18.63 -9.41 -3.24
N ASP A 43 -19.75 -8.98 -3.81
CA ASP A 43 -20.12 -9.24 -5.20
C ASP A 43 -19.62 -8.16 -6.18
N ASP A 44 -19.16 -7.00 -5.66
CA ASP A 44 -18.65 -5.87 -6.43
C ASP A 44 -17.35 -5.33 -5.82
N ILE A 45 -16.29 -6.11 -5.97
CA ILE A 45 -14.97 -5.78 -5.43
C ILE A 45 -14.31 -4.77 -6.37
N SER A 46 -14.37 -3.49 -6.02
CA SER A 46 -13.74 -2.43 -6.80
C SER A 46 -12.21 -2.50 -6.76
N GLY A 47 -11.57 -2.04 -7.84
CA GLY A 47 -10.11 -1.95 -7.90
C GLY A 47 -9.49 -1.05 -6.82
N GLU A 48 -10.22 -0.04 -6.34
CA GLU A 48 -9.80 0.79 -5.20
C GLU A 48 -9.72 -0.02 -3.89
N LEU A 49 -10.68 -0.93 -3.65
CA LEU A 49 -10.65 -1.81 -2.49
C LEU A 49 -9.44 -2.74 -2.58
N VAL A 50 -9.20 -3.33 -3.75
CA VAL A 50 -8.03 -4.17 -4.01
C VAL A 50 -6.75 -3.42 -3.69
N ASP A 51 -6.56 -2.23 -4.26
CA ASP A 51 -5.36 -1.40 -4.04
C ASP A 51 -5.18 -1.05 -2.56
N ARG A 52 -6.27 -0.67 -1.87
CA ARG A 52 -6.24 -0.36 -0.43
C ARG A 52 -5.79 -1.57 0.39
N VAL A 53 -6.28 -2.77 0.06
CA VAL A 53 -5.88 -4.00 0.75
C VAL A 53 -4.43 -4.36 0.45
N ILE A 54 -3.97 -4.21 -0.79
CA ILE A 54 -2.57 -4.43 -1.16
C ILE A 54 -1.64 -3.54 -0.34
N LEU A 55 -1.96 -2.24 -0.22
CA LEU A 55 -1.17 -1.31 0.57
C LEU A 55 -1.16 -1.68 2.06
N LYS A 56 -2.30 -2.13 2.59
CA LYS A 56 -2.40 -2.59 3.98
C LYS A 56 -1.54 -3.83 4.24
N GLU A 57 -1.59 -4.82 3.36
CA GLU A 57 -0.79 -6.04 3.47
C GLU A 57 0.70 -5.73 3.31
N LEU A 58 1.08 -4.88 2.36
CA LEU A 58 2.47 -4.47 2.15
C LEU A 58 3.07 -3.82 3.40
N LYS A 59 2.29 -2.98 4.08
CA LYS A 59 2.68 -2.35 5.35
C LYS A 59 2.82 -3.37 6.48
N SER A 60 1.86 -4.29 6.59
CA SER A 60 1.90 -5.37 7.59
C SER A 60 3.15 -6.24 7.44
N VAL A 61 3.49 -6.63 6.20
CA VAL A 61 4.71 -7.41 5.94
C VAL A 61 5.96 -6.59 6.21
N LYS A 62 5.97 -5.29 5.90
CA LYS A 62 7.08 -4.41 6.27
C LYS A 62 7.29 -4.33 7.77
N GLU A 63 6.23 -4.18 8.54
CA GLU A 63 6.29 -4.21 10.01
C GLU A 63 6.81 -5.58 10.52
N GLN A 64 6.47 -6.70 9.87
CA GLN A 64 7.04 -8.01 10.20
C GLN A 64 8.55 -8.09 9.91
N ILE A 65 9.03 -7.51 8.80
CA ILE A 65 10.46 -7.43 8.47
C ILE A 65 11.19 -6.61 9.53
N ASP A 66 10.64 -5.44 9.88
CA ASP A 66 11.25 -4.49 10.81
C ASP A 66 11.28 -5.02 12.25
N THR A 67 10.27 -5.81 12.64
CA THR A 67 10.17 -6.43 13.99
C THR A 67 10.81 -7.81 14.07
N CYS A 68 11.27 -8.38 12.94
CA CYS A 68 11.91 -9.68 12.93
C CYS A 68 13.27 -9.63 13.66
N PRO A 69 13.52 -10.51 14.64
CA PRO A 69 14.81 -10.59 15.32
C PRO A 69 15.96 -10.88 14.33
N GLU A 70 17.10 -10.22 14.52
CA GLU A 70 18.29 -10.44 13.67
C GLU A 70 18.80 -11.90 13.70
N SER A 71 18.47 -12.65 14.75
CA SER A 71 18.80 -14.07 14.88
C SER A 71 17.97 -14.98 13.95
N ARG A 72 16.93 -14.46 13.29
CA ARG A 72 16.00 -15.21 12.42
C ARG A 72 16.04 -14.72 10.98
N GLN A 73 17.23 -14.73 10.40
CA GLN A 73 17.44 -14.33 9.00
C GLN A 73 16.56 -15.15 8.03
N ASP A 74 16.31 -16.42 8.32
CA ASP A 74 15.41 -17.30 7.56
C ASP A 74 14.00 -16.71 7.41
N LEU A 75 13.42 -16.19 8.50
CA LEU A 75 12.10 -15.57 8.49
C LEU A 75 12.14 -14.20 7.82
N LYS A 76 13.21 -13.44 8.05
CA LYS A 76 13.37 -12.12 7.45
C LYS A 76 13.44 -12.21 5.92
N ASP A 77 14.16 -13.19 5.40
CA ASP A 77 14.24 -13.47 3.96
C ASP A 77 12.88 -13.91 3.40
N GLU A 78 12.12 -14.71 4.13
CA GLU A 78 10.75 -15.11 3.75
C GLU A 78 9.81 -13.89 3.69
N TYR A 79 9.84 -13.03 4.71
CA TYR A 79 9.03 -11.81 4.74
C TYR A 79 9.46 -10.83 3.66
N GLN A 80 10.75 -10.68 3.41
CA GLN A 80 11.28 -9.84 2.33
C GLN A 80 10.82 -10.35 0.96
N ALA A 81 10.93 -11.65 0.70
CA ALA A 81 10.46 -12.22 -0.56
C ALA A 81 8.95 -12.03 -0.75
N ARG A 82 8.16 -12.15 0.33
CA ARG A 82 6.72 -11.84 0.30
C ARG A 82 6.46 -10.37 0.04
N TYR A 83 7.20 -9.47 0.69
CA TYR A 83 7.10 -8.02 0.48
C TYR A 83 7.38 -7.67 -0.98
N ASP A 84 8.45 -8.22 -1.56
CA ASP A 84 8.85 -7.96 -2.94
C ASP A 84 7.79 -8.43 -3.94
N VAL A 85 7.12 -9.55 -3.66
CA VAL A 85 5.99 -10.01 -4.48
C VAL A 85 4.82 -9.05 -4.37
N ILE A 86 4.39 -8.68 -3.15
CA ILE A 86 3.24 -7.79 -2.94
C ILE A 86 3.52 -6.40 -3.54
N ALA A 87 4.75 -5.91 -3.43
CA ALA A 87 5.18 -4.63 -3.98
C ALA A 87 5.02 -4.51 -5.50
N LYS A 88 5.08 -5.63 -6.25
CA LYS A 88 4.81 -5.66 -7.69
C LYS A 88 3.36 -5.35 -8.03
N TYR A 89 2.44 -5.65 -7.10
CA TYR A 89 1.00 -5.41 -7.27
C TYR A 89 0.55 -4.09 -6.64
N ALA A 90 1.34 -3.54 -5.73
CA ALA A 90 1.02 -2.27 -5.10
C ALA A 90 1.01 -1.14 -6.13
N PRO A 91 0.04 -0.21 -6.06
CA PRO A 91 0.12 1.00 -6.84
C PRO A 91 1.42 1.72 -6.47
N LYS A 92 2.10 2.30 -7.47
CA LYS A 92 3.28 3.12 -7.22
C LYS A 92 2.87 4.28 -6.31
N LEU A 93 3.33 4.22 -5.06
CA LEU A 93 3.15 5.30 -4.12
C LEU A 93 4.26 6.33 -4.33
N MET A 94 3.88 7.59 -4.23
CA MET A 94 4.79 8.70 -4.10
C MET A 94 5.56 8.56 -2.79
N ASP A 95 6.86 8.80 -2.87
CA ASP A 95 7.71 8.88 -1.69
C ASP A 95 7.57 10.23 -0.97
N ALA A 96 8.22 10.37 0.18
CA ALA A 96 8.16 11.61 0.98
C ALA A 96 8.65 12.84 0.19
N SER A 97 9.64 12.68 -0.69
CA SER A 97 10.20 13.77 -1.51
C SER A 97 9.24 14.17 -2.62
N GLU A 98 8.64 13.19 -3.30
CA GLU A 98 7.62 13.40 -4.34
C GLU A 98 6.37 14.07 -3.75
N ILE A 99 5.93 13.64 -2.56
CA ILE A 99 4.82 14.28 -1.84
C ILE A 99 5.18 15.72 -1.49
N LYS A 100 6.39 15.96 -0.98
CA LYS A 100 6.86 17.31 -0.64
C LYS A 100 6.85 18.22 -1.85
N ALA A 101 7.42 17.78 -2.97
CA ALA A 101 7.43 18.52 -4.23
C ALA A 101 6.00 18.82 -4.71
N TYR A 102 5.12 17.82 -4.73
CA TYR A 102 3.71 17.99 -5.10
C TYR A 102 3.00 19.06 -4.27
N LEU A 103 3.20 19.03 -2.95
CA LEU A 103 2.62 19.99 -2.02
C LEU A 103 3.17 21.40 -2.21
N THR A 104 4.48 21.54 -2.39
CA THR A 104 5.11 22.85 -2.58
C THR A 104 4.82 23.45 -3.96
N GLU A 105 4.65 22.63 -5.00
CA GLU A 105 4.38 23.13 -6.35
C GLU A 105 2.91 23.48 -6.57
N LYS A 106 1.99 22.63 -6.10
CA LYS A 106 0.56 22.80 -6.40
C LYS A 106 -0.24 23.46 -5.28
N HIS A 107 0.28 23.42 -4.07
CA HIS A 107 -0.45 23.80 -2.86
C HIS A 107 0.37 24.72 -1.94
N ALA A 108 1.35 25.46 -2.49
CA ALA A 108 2.19 26.39 -1.72
C ALA A 108 1.38 27.34 -0.83
N ASP A 109 0.31 27.94 -1.37
CA ASP A 109 -0.57 28.86 -0.63
C ASP A 109 -1.30 28.15 0.52
N LEU A 110 -1.70 26.90 0.30
CA LEU A 110 -2.36 26.07 1.30
C LEU A 110 -1.39 25.67 2.41
N ILE A 111 -0.14 25.35 2.08
CA ILE A 111 0.93 25.08 3.04
C ILE A 111 1.28 26.33 3.85
N ALA A 112 1.35 27.50 3.19
CA ALA A 112 1.64 28.79 3.84
C ALA A 112 0.59 29.19 4.89
N SER A 113 -0.65 28.68 4.76
CA SER A 113 -1.68 28.88 5.79
C SER A 113 -1.34 28.22 7.14
N GLY A 114 -0.44 27.22 7.15
CA GLY A 114 -0.09 26.42 8.32
C GLY A 114 -1.22 25.57 8.89
N ASN A 115 -2.41 25.61 8.28
CA ASN A 115 -3.59 24.90 8.79
C ASN A 115 -3.56 23.43 8.35
N LYS A 116 -2.92 22.59 9.16
CA LYS A 116 -2.80 21.15 8.93
C LYS A 116 -4.14 20.47 8.67
N GLY A 117 -5.22 20.88 9.35
CA GLY A 117 -6.55 20.31 9.15
C GLY A 117 -7.10 20.60 7.75
N GLN A 118 -6.93 21.83 7.27
CA GLN A 118 -7.36 22.24 5.94
C GLN A 118 -6.50 21.61 4.82
N ILE A 119 -5.18 21.53 5.04
CA ILE A 119 -4.25 20.87 4.14
C ILE A 119 -4.64 19.39 3.99
N MET A 120 -4.78 18.66 5.11
CA MET A 120 -5.14 17.25 5.07
C MET A 120 -6.49 17.02 4.40
N LYS A 121 -7.49 17.87 4.63
CA LYS A 121 -8.82 17.75 3.99
C LYS A 121 -8.77 17.90 2.47
N THR A 122 -7.85 18.72 1.96
CA THR A 122 -7.71 18.99 0.51
C THR A 122 -6.83 17.95 -0.17
N ILE A 123 -5.72 17.57 0.47
CA ILE A 123 -4.70 16.69 -0.12
C ILE A 123 -5.07 15.22 -0.02
N MET A 124 -5.72 14.78 1.07
CA MET A 124 -6.03 13.36 1.28
C MET A 124 -6.85 12.74 0.14
N PRO A 125 -7.88 13.41 -0.43
CA PRO A 125 -8.59 12.90 -1.61
C PRO A 125 -7.70 12.85 -2.87
N GLU A 126 -6.85 13.84 -3.10
CA GLU A 126 -6.01 13.93 -4.31
C GLU A 126 -4.90 12.86 -4.35
N LEU A 127 -4.35 12.56 -3.17
CA LEU A 127 -3.28 11.58 -2.98
C LEU A 127 -3.80 10.21 -2.53
N LYS A 128 -5.13 10.02 -2.45
CA LYS A 128 -5.74 8.73 -2.11
C LYS A 128 -5.26 7.66 -3.10
N GLY A 129 -4.65 6.60 -2.57
CA GLY A 129 -4.10 5.51 -3.39
C GLY A 129 -2.80 5.85 -4.13
N LYS A 130 -2.32 7.10 -4.04
CA LYS A 130 -1.05 7.57 -4.63
C LYS A 130 0.03 7.80 -3.57
N ALA A 131 -0.31 7.96 -2.30
CA ALA A 131 0.67 8.07 -1.22
C ALA A 131 0.12 7.46 0.08
N ASP A 132 1.00 7.02 0.99
CA ASP A 132 0.60 6.54 2.32
C ASP A 132 0.18 7.74 3.20
N GLY A 133 -0.99 7.64 3.83
CA GLY A 133 -1.55 8.70 4.66
C GLY A 133 -0.69 9.11 5.86
N LYS A 134 0.11 8.19 6.43
CA LYS A 134 1.08 8.53 7.48
C LYS A 134 2.22 9.35 6.89
N VAL A 135 2.72 9.00 5.70
CA VAL A 135 3.79 9.75 5.02
C VAL A 135 3.29 11.15 4.64
N ILE A 136 2.08 11.26 4.10
CA ILE A 136 1.44 12.57 3.83
C ILE A 136 1.41 13.41 5.11
N ASN A 137 0.92 12.84 6.21
CA ASN A 137 0.84 13.55 7.50
C ASN A 137 2.21 14.00 8.00
N GLN A 138 3.22 13.12 7.90
CA GLN A 138 4.60 13.44 8.30
C GLN A 138 5.17 14.60 7.47
N VAL A 139 5.01 14.57 6.15
CA VAL A 139 5.50 15.64 5.25
C VAL A 139 4.76 16.95 5.51
N VAL A 140 3.43 16.92 5.63
CA VAL A 140 2.63 18.12 5.97
C VAL A 140 3.05 18.67 7.33
N ALA A 141 3.30 17.81 8.31
CA ALA A 141 3.74 18.23 9.63
C ALA A 141 5.14 18.86 9.61
N GLU A 142 6.03 18.41 8.72
CA GLU A 142 7.36 19.00 8.49
C GLU A 142 7.26 20.36 7.77
N LEU A 143 6.42 20.47 6.74
CA LEU A 143 6.22 21.69 5.95
C LEU A 143 5.53 22.83 6.71
N CYS A 144 4.73 22.50 7.74
CA CYS A 144 4.01 23.48 8.56
C CYS A 144 4.67 23.73 9.93
N LYS A 145 5.95 23.39 10.09
CA LYS A 145 6.76 23.84 11.23
C LYS A 145 7.33 25.22 10.94
#